data_AF-A0A1V1RGN1-F1
#
_entry.id   AF-A0A1V1RGN1-F1
#
_cell.length_a   1.000
_cell.length_b   1.000
_cell.length_c   1.000
_cell.angle_alpha   90.00
_cell.angle_beta   90.00
_cell.angle_gamma   90.00
#
_symmetry.space_group_name_H-M   'P 1'
#
loop_
_entity.id
_entity.type
_entity.pdbx_description
1 polymer ?
#
loop_
_entity_poly.entity_id
_entity_poly.type
_entity_poly.pdbx_seq_one_letter_code
_entity_poly.pdbx_strand_id
1 'polypeptide(L)'
;MKWRAKIDPVLAVALGVTVAVIALYALAVSAAFSRASERIPVPSVFSSAPEGLRVLYRYLDGSGVDVRPLQQFDVLPRSGCIAIVGEAPLQVEFTDAQLDSLAAWVRRGGCVVLAGSAGLDVVDALGLRADVARGDVAEVPALARGPLLEGVDRISVQSGRLLADDPAWVEIAGDDAGAILAVAAVESGEVVWLADAAALTNAHLSEADNALLALRIFASGQPVWFDEYHQGFARGGSAFERLGPSGQAAVLLAAAGVALLLLARSRRTGPPVPAYEEPQARRLAYIESLAALYRRAGAHREALATIRDGLSRALARRYGSPVAGIRRHPAAGEALARADELLARDRMTEDEFREAARLVVQARREVER
;
A
#
# COMPACT_ATOMS: atom_id res chain seq x y z
N MET A 1 -23.65 -0.76 -32.16
CA MET A 1 -23.38 -2.13 -31.64
C MET A 1 -23.08 -2.01 -30.15
N LYS A 2 -24.04 -2.34 -29.27
CA LYS A 2 -23.90 -2.16 -27.81
C LYS A 2 -23.04 -3.29 -27.24
N TRP A 3 -21.81 -2.99 -26.84
CA TRP A 3 -20.94 -3.88 -26.08
C TRP A 3 -21.56 -4.13 -24.70
N ARG A 4 -22.36 -5.19 -24.56
CA ARG A 4 -22.76 -5.71 -23.25
C ARG A 4 -21.69 -6.69 -22.81
N ALA A 5 -20.75 -6.24 -21.99
CA ALA A 5 -19.86 -7.14 -21.27
C ALA A 5 -20.75 -8.07 -20.42
N LYS A 6 -20.85 -9.35 -20.81
CA LYS A 6 -21.52 -10.36 -20.00
C LYS A 6 -20.63 -10.57 -18.78
N ILE A 7 -20.99 -9.94 -17.66
CA ILE A 7 -20.34 -10.17 -16.38
C ILE A 7 -20.62 -11.63 -16.01
N ASP A 8 -19.56 -12.43 -15.87
CA ASP A 8 -19.64 -13.82 -15.42
C ASP A 8 -20.34 -13.85 -14.04
N PRO A 9 -21.36 -14.70 -13.82
CA PRO A 9 -22.03 -14.81 -12.52
C PRO A 9 -21.05 -15.05 -11.37
N VAL A 10 -19.95 -15.77 -11.61
CA VAL A 10 -18.89 -16.00 -10.61
C VAL A 10 -18.17 -14.69 -10.26
N LEU A 11 -17.97 -13.80 -11.23
CA LEU A 11 -17.35 -12.50 -11.02
C LEU A 11 -18.29 -11.55 -10.26
N ALA A 12 -19.58 -11.58 -10.59
CA ALA A 12 -20.58 -10.79 -9.88
C ALA A 12 -20.67 -11.21 -8.40
N VAL A 13 -20.63 -12.52 -8.12
CA VAL A 13 -20.61 -13.05 -6.74
C VAL A 13 -19.32 -12.68 -6.02
N ALA A 14 -18.15 -12.87 -6.64
CA ALA A 14 -16.88 -12.53 -6.01
C ALA A 14 -16.77 -11.04 -5.69
N LEU A 15 -17.14 -10.17 -6.63
CA LEU A 15 -17.17 -8.72 -6.41
C LEU A 15 -18.17 -8.34 -5.30
N GLY A 16 -19.36 -8.96 -5.31
CA GLY A 16 -20.37 -8.74 -4.28
C GLY A 16 -19.86 -9.13 -2.87
N VAL A 17 -19.18 -10.27 -2.75
CA VAL A 17 -18.60 -10.72 -1.47
C VAL A 17 -17.48 -9.78 -1.02
N THR A 18 -16.57 -9.37 -1.91
CA THR A 18 -15.49 -8.43 -1.56
C THR A 18 -16.06 -7.09 -1.09
N VAL A 19 -17.03 -6.53 -1.82
CA VAL A 19 -17.69 -5.27 -1.43
C VAL A 19 -18.42 -5.43 -0.11
N ALA A 20 -19.12 -6.55 0.11
CA ALA A 20 -19.82 -6.82 1.36
C ALA A 20 -18.86 -6.94 2.55
N VAL A 21 -17.71 -7.61 2.39
CA VAL A 21 -16.69 -7.72 3.44
C VAL A 21 -16.07 -6.35 3.75
N ILE A 22 -15.73 -5.55 2.73
CA ILE A 22 -15.21 -4.19 2.93
C ILE A 22 -16.26 -3.31 3.62
N ALA A 23 -17.53 -3.38 3.19
CA ALA A 23 -18.61 -2.61 3.79
C ALA A 23 -18.90 -3.03 5.24
N LEU A 24 -18.89 -4.33 5.54
CA LEU A 24 -19.07 -4.85 6.89
C LEU A 24 -17.89 -4.47 7.79
N TYR A 25 -16.66 -4.55 7.28
CA TYR A 25 -15.47 -4.08 7.99
C TYR A 25 -15.54 -2.57 8.25
N ALA A 26 -15.87 -1.77 7.23
CA ALA A 26 -16.04 -0.33 7.38
C ALA A 26 -17.15 0.02 8.37
N LEU A 27 -18.24 -0.75 8.40
CA LEU A 27 -19.32 -0.57 9.37
C LEU A 27 -18.89 -0.99 10.79
N ALA A 28 -18.13 -2.07 10.94
CA ALA A 28 -17.59 -2.51 12.22
C ALA A 28 -16.57 -1.50 12.76
N VAL A 29 -15.67 -1.00 11.92
CA VAL A 29 -14.73 0.07 12.25
C VAL A 29 -15.47 1.36 12.56
N SER A 30 -16.46 1.75 11.76
CA SER A 30 -17.25 2.96 12.02
C SER A 30 -18.02 2.83 13.33
N ALA A 31 -18.61 1.67 13.65
CA ALA A 31 -19.30 1.45 14.92
C ALA A 31 -18.33 1.40 16.11
N ALA A 32 -17.15 0.79 15.95
CA ALA A 32 -16.10 0.78 16.97
C ALA A 32 -15.52 2.17 17.20
N PHE A 33 -15.25 2.90 16.11
CA PHE A 33 -14.78 4.28 16.12
C PHE A 33 -15.84 5.20 16.72
N SER A 34 -17.12 5.07 16.39
CA SER A 34 -18.18 5.89 16.99
C SER A 34 -18.26 5.68 18.51
N ARG A 35 -18.15 4.42 18.98
CA ARG A 35 -18.11 4.11 20.42
C ARG A 35 -16.82 4.56 21.11
N ALA A 36 -15.70 4.62 20.38
CA ALA A 36 -14.41 5.07 20.89
C ALA A 36 -14.24 6.61 20.80
N SER A 37 -14.84 7.26 19.80
CA SER A 37 -14.83 8.70 19.57
C SER A 37 -15.70 9.46 20.55
N GLU A 38 -16.68 8.80 21.19
CA GLU A 38 -17.31 9.33 22.41
C GLU A 38 -16.35 9.37 23.62
N ARG A 39 -15.12 8.83 23.51
CA ARG A 39 -14.22 8.63 24.66
C ARG A 39 -12.74 8.96 24.49
N ILE A 40 -12.27 9.56 23.40
CA ILE A 40 -10.84 9.92 23.34
C ILE A 40 -10.63 11.32 22.76
N PRO A 41 -10.77 12.34 23.59
CA PRO A 41 -10.07 13.58 23.36
C PRO A 41 -8.58 13.34 23.63
N VAL A 42 -7.75 13.44 22.58
CA VAL A 42 -6.29 13.29 22.72
C VAL A 42 -5.71 14.64 23.15
N PRO A 43 -5.07 14.75 24.32
CA PRO A 43 -4.37 15.95 24.71
C PRO A 43 -3.08 16.09 23.89
N SER A 44 -3.19 16.74 22.74
CA SER A 44 -2.09 17.06 21.82
C SER A 44 -1.88 18.57 21.73
N VAL A 45 -0.62 18.99 21.62
CA VAL A 45 -0.23 20.40 21.42
C VAL A 45 -0.66 20.95 20.06
N PHE A 46 -1.02 20.07 19.12
CA PHE A 46 -1.55 20.47 17.81
C PHE A 46 -3.06 20.75 17.83
N SER A 47 -3.77 20.29 18.86
CA SER A 47 -5.23 20.37 18.93
C SER A 47 -5.72 21.64 19.64
N SER A 48 -6.60 22.38 18.97
CA SER A 48 -7.36 23.51 19.55
C SER A 48 -8.73 23.11 20.08
N ALA A 49 -9.07 21.82 20.10
CA ALA A 49 -10.29 21.32 20.73
C ALA A 49 -10.24 21.57 22.26
N PRO A 50 -11.38 21.56 22.98
CA PRO A 50 -11.42 21.76 24.43
C PRO A 50 -10.41 20.89 25.20
N GLU A 51 -10.16 19.68 24.71
CA GLU A 51 -9.31 18.70 25.40
C GLU A 51 -7.87 18.66 24.86
N GLY A 52 -7.55 19.51 23.88
CA GLY A 52 -6.19 19.68 23.37
C GLY A 52 -5.28 20.45 24.33
N LEU A 53 -3.99 20.57 23.99
CA LEU A 53 -2.97 21.27 24.78
C LEU A 53 -2.41 22.53 24.09
N ARG A 54 -2.97 22.93 22.95
CA ARG A 54 -2.43 24.05 22.15
C ARG A 54 -2.36 25.37 22.92
N VAL A 55 -3.31 25.64 23.81
CA VAL A 55 -3.31 26.84 24.65
C VAL A 55 -2.16 26.77 25.65
N LEU A 56 -1.99 25.63 26.34
CA LEU A 56 -0.86 25.41 27.25
C LEU A 56 0.48 25.58 26.53
N TYR A 57 0.65 24.92 25.39
CA TYR A 57 1.88 25.00 24.60
C TYR A 57 2.22 26.45 24.24
N ARG A 58 1.24 27.24 23.80
CA ARG A 58 1.43 28.66 23.47
C ARG A 58 1.66 29.53 24.69
N TYR A 59 1.03 29.23 25.80
CA TYR A 59 1.21 29.94 27.05
C TYR A 59 2.63 29.76 27.59
N LEU A 60 3.17 28.53 27.55
CA LEU A 60 4.56 28.23 27.93
C LEU A 60 5.58 28.90 26.99
N ASP A 61 5.38 28.77 25.67
CA ASP A 61 6.20 29.41 24.63
C ASP A 61 6.23 30.95 24.82
N GLY A 62 5.06 31.56 25.00
CA GLY A 62 4.92 33.00 25.25
C GLY A 62 5.51 33.46 26.58
N SER A 63 5.65 32.55 27.55
CA SER A 63 6.29 32.80 28.85
C SER A 63 7.81 32.56 28.84
N GLY A 64 8.38 32.20 27.68
CA GLY A 64 9.83 32.01 27.51
C GLY A 64 10.34 30.60 27.78
N VAL A 65 9.45 29.61 27.94
CA VAL A 65 9.83 28.19 28.06
C VAL A 65 10.09 27.62 26.65
N ASP A 66 11.25 26.99 26.43
CA ASP A 66 11.56 26.31 25.16
C ASP A 66 10.77 25.00 25.04
N VAL A 67 9.54 25.10 24.51
CA VAL A 67 8.63 23.97 24.33
C VAL A 67 8.72 23.39 22.91
N ARG A 68 8.80 22.07 22.79
CA ARG A 68 8.96 21.37 21.50
C ARG A 68 8.09 20.12 21.43
N PRO A 69 7.48 19.81 20.28
CA PRO A 69 6.82 18.53 20.09
C PRO A 69 7.87 17.42 19.84
N LEU A 70 7.75 16.32 20.58
CA LEU A 70 8.53 15.10 20.42
C LEU A 70 7.73 14.11 19.55
N GLN A 71 8.05 14.09 18.27
CA GLN A 71 7.34 13.27 17.27
C GLN A 71 8.13 12.02 16.87
N GLN A 72 9.24 11.74 17.56
CA GLN A 72 10.09 10.57 17.41
C GLN A 72 10.57 10.17 18.80
N PHE A 73 10.48 8.89 19.14
CA PHE A 73 10.86 8.39 20.47
C PHE A 73 12.06 7.46 20.47
N ASP A 74 12.59 7.10 19.28
CA ASP A 74 13.79 6.26 19.15
C ASP A 74 15.07 6.96 19.62
N VAL A 75 15.07 8.30 19.57
CA VAL A 75 16.19 9.13 20.01
C VAL A 75 15.66 10.21 20.95
N LEU A 76 15.90 9.99 22.24
CA LEU A 76 15.54 10.96 23.28
C LEU A 76 16.47 12.19 23.23
N PRO A 77 15.97 13.37 23.64
CA PRO A 77 16.79 14.58 23.75
C PRO A 77 17.98 14.37 24.69
N ARG A 78 19.05 15.16 24.54
CA ARG A 78 20.25 15.03 25.40
C ARG A 78 19.98 15.44 26.85
N SER A 79 19.09 16.41 27.05
CA SER A 79 18.66 16.94 28.34
C SER A 79 17.31 17.64 28.16
N GLY A 80 16.60 17.91 29.25
CA GLY A 80 15.28 18.53 29.22
C GLY A 80 14.29 17.85 30.15
N CYS A 81 13.04 18.29 30.03
CA CYS A 81 11.88 17.58 30.56
C CYS A 81 11.09 16.95 29.40
N ILE A 82 10.60 15.72 29.55
CA ILE A 82 9.62 15.12 28.63
C ILE A 82 8.25 15.16 29.31
N ALA A 83 7.25 15.72 28.63
CA ALA A 83 5.88 15.80 29.12
C ALA A 83 5.02 14.73 28.43
N ILE A 84 4.51 13.78 29.21
CA ILE A 84 3.57 12.75 28.77
C ILE A 84 2.24 13.08 29.43
N VAL A 85 1.32 13.62 28.63
CA VAL A 85 0.02 14.12 29.09
C VAL A 85 -1.06 13.27 28.44
N GLY A 86 -1.96 12.68 29.23
CA GLY A 86 -3.10 11.92 28.74
C GLY A 86 -3.59 10.85 29.69
N GLU A 87 -4.71 10.24 29.31
CA GLU A 87 -5.26 9.07 29.99
C GLU A 87 -4.93 7.81 29.19
N ALA A 88 -4.69 6.70 29.88
CA ALA A 88 -4.45 5.42 29.25
C ALA A 88 -5.75 4.85 28.64
N PRO A 89 -5.67 4.08 27.53
CA PRO A 89 -4.46 3.79 26.76
C PRO A 89 -4.07 4.92 25.79
N LEU A 90 -2.76 5.04 25.54
CA LEU A 90 -2.21 5.92 24.48
C LEU A 90 -2.55 5.38 23.08
N GLN A 91 -2.42 6.23 22.05
CA GLN A 91 -2.67 5.83 20.66
C GLN A 91 -1.60 4.87 20.12
N VAL A 92 -0.35 5.05 20.55
CA VAL A 92 0.75 4.13 20.35
C VAL A 92 1.28 3.77 21.72
N GLU A 93 1.28 2.48 22.06
CA GLU A 93 1.80 1.99 23.33
C GLU A 93 3.33 2.06 23.37
N PHE A 94 3.88 2.21 24.56
CA PHE A 94 5.33 2.11 24.76
C PHE A 94 5.79 0.67 24.54
N THR A 95 6.94 0.51 23.90
CA THR A 95 7.68 -0.76 23.89
C THR A 95 8.59 -0.86 25.11
N ASP A 96 8.90 -2.07 25.57
CA ASP A 96 9.85 -2.30 26.67
C ASP A 96 11.18 -1.56 26.45
N ALA A 97 11.70 -1.58 25.22
CA ALA A 97 12.95 -0.90 24.87
C ALA A 97 12.85 0.64 25.00
N GLN A 98 11.68 1.23 24.71
CA GLN A 98 11.45 2.66 24.88
C GLN A 98 11.33 3.02 26.37
N LEU A 99 10.63 2.20 27.15
CA LEU A 99 10.53 2.36 28.61
C LEU A 99 11.90 2.28 29.27
N ASP A 100 12.70 1.26 28.93
CA ASP A 100 14.08 1.10 29.42
C ASP A 100 14.96 2.30 29.05
N SER A 101 14.85 2.78 27.81
CA SER A 101 15.61 3.94 27.32
C SER A 101 15.21 5.23 28.03
N LEU A 102 13.91 5.44 28.26
CA LEU A 102 13.37 6.57 29.00
C LEU A 102 13.79 6.52 30.46
N ALA A 103 13.66 5.37 31.11
CA ALA A 103 14.05 5.19 32.50
C ALA A 103 15.56 5.44 32.69
N ALA A 104 16.40 4.93 31.79
CA ALA A 104 17.84 5.21 31.80
C ALA A 104 18.14 6.69 31.53
N TRP A 105 17.34 7.38 30.72
CA TRP A 105 17.47 8.80 30.45
C TRP A 105 17.11 9.66 31.67
N VAL A 106 16.00 9.36 32.36
CA VAL A 106 15.62 10.02 33.62
C VAL A 106 16.72 9.84 34.66
N ARG A 107 17.19 8.60 34.89
CA ARG A 107 18.28 8.30 35.85
C ARG A 107 19.54 9.14 35.64
N ARG A 108 19.85 9.51 34.39
CA ARG A 108 20.99 10.37 34.00
C ARG A 108 20.77 11.88 34.19
N GLY A 109 19.65 12.29 34.77
CA GLY A 109 19.31 13.70 34.99
C GLY A 109 18.26 14.28 34.04
N GLY A 110 17.53 13.42 33.33
CA GLY A 110 16.32 13.82 32.63
C GLY A 110 15.16 14.04 33.59
N CYS A 111 14.25 14.93 33.22
CA CYS A 111 13.01 15.18 33.95
C CYS A 111 11.83 14.62 33.16
N VAL A 112 10.86 14.01 33.82
CA VAL A 112 9.60 13.58 33.17
C VAL A 112 8.41 14.14 33.92
N VAL A 113 7.48 14.74 33.18
CA VAL A 113 6.21 15.23 33.71
C VAL A 113 5.12 14.30 33.18
N LEU A 114 4.49 13.57 34.09
CA LEU A 114 3.41 12.64 33.81
C LEU A 114 2.11 13.30 34.25
N ALA A 115 1.19 13.51 33.31
CA ALA A 115 -0.12 14.09 33.61
C ALA A 115 -1.23 13.13 33.18
N GLY A 116 -1.99 12.59 34.14
CA GLY A 116 -3.00 11.55 33.91
C GLY A 116 -2.43 10.13 33.88
N SER A 117 -3.32 9.14 33.72
CA SER A 117 -2.97 7.71 33.86
C SER A 117 -2.07 7.14 32.75
N ALA A 118 -1.85 7.86 31.64
CA ALA A 118 -0.96 7.42 30.57
C ALA A 118 0.51 7.27 31.01
N GLY A 119 0.90 7.87 32.14
CA GLY A 119 2.25 7.79 32.68
C GLY A 119 2.55 6.54 33.51
N LEU A 120 1.58 5.68 33.81
CA LEU A 120 1.78 4.56 34.75
C LEU A 120 2.88 3.58 34.30
N ASP A 121 2.92 3.22 33.02
CA ASP A 121 3.97 2.33 32.49
C ASP A 121 5.38 2.93 32.68
N VAL A 122 5.49 4.26 32.63
CA VAL A 122 6.76 4.97 32.86
C VAL A 122 7.14 4.93 34.34
N VAL A 123 6.17 5.06 35.25
CA VAL A 123 6.40 4.93 36.69
C VAL A 123 6.95 3.54 37.02
N ASP A 124 6.32 2.49 36.50
CA ASP A 124 6.75 1.11 36.70
C ASP A 124 8.18 0.87 36.16
N ALA A 125 8.48 1.38 34.97
CA ALA A 125 9.83 1.28 34.37
C ALA A 125 10.92 2.00 35.18
N LEU A 126 10.55 3.06 35.90
CA LEU A 126 11.45 3.78 36.81
C LEU A 126 11.67 3.02 38.13
N GLY A 127 10.86 1.99 38.41
CA GLY A 127 10.91 1.20 39.66
C GLY A 127 10.17 1.88 40.81
N LEU A 128 9.31 2.84 40.50
CA LEU A 128 8.41 3.50 41.45
C LEU A 128 7.08 2.75 41.48
N ARG A 129 6.33 2.85 42.57
CA ARG A 129 4.94 2.37 42.62
C ARG A 129 3.97 3.54 42.67
N ALA A 130 2.93 3.47 41.86
CA ALA A 130 1.84 4.43 41.84
C ALA A 130 0.53 3.69 41.55
N ASP A 131 -0.49 3.94 42.36
CA ASP A 131 -1.85 3.57 42.04
C ASP A 131 -2.68 4.84 41.75
N VAL A 132 -3.72 4.71 40.94
CA VAL A 132 -4.62 5.82 40.61
C VAL A 132 -5.95 5.63 41.33
N ALA A 133 -6.39 6.66 42.03
CA ALA A 133 -7.72 6.75 42.60
C ALA A 133 -8.59 7.74 41.82
N ARG A 134 -9.90 7.68 42.07
CA ARG A 134 -10.84 8.69 41.59
C ARG A 134 -11.41 9.48 42.76
N GLY A 135 -11.27 10.80 42.68
CA GLY A 135 -11.93 11.77 43.56
C GLY A 135 -13.08 12.48 42.85
N ASP A 136 -13.79 13.32 43.60
CA ASP A 136 -14.74 14.27 43.03
C ASP A 136 -14.00 15.42 42.32
N VAL A 137 -14.70 16.09 41.40
CA VAL A 137 -14.22 17.35 40.81
C VAL A 137 -14.07 18.37 41.95
N ALA A 138 -12.88 18.93 42.09
CA ALA A 138 -12.55 19.76 43.25
C ALA A 138 -11.58 20.88 42.88
N GLU A 139 -11.74 22.02 43.56
CA GLU A 139 -10.74 23.08 43.61
C GLU A 139 -9.99 22.97 44.95
N VAL A 140 -8.81 22.37 44.92
CA VAL A 140 -8.04 22.04 46.11
C VAL A 140 -7.07 23.18 46.46
N PRO A 141 -7.01 23.61 47.73
CA PRO A 141 -6.04 24.62 48.14
C PRO A 141 -4.61 24.07 48.06
N ALA A 142 -3.70 24.87 47.51
CA ALA A 142 -2.27 24.59 47.48
C ALA A 142 -1.64 24.92 48.83
N LEU A 143 -1.81 24.03 49.82
CA LEU A 143 -1.41 24.29 51.22
C LEU A 143 0.10 24.20 51.45
N ALA A 144 0.82 23.44 50.62
CA ALA A 144 2.26 23.30 50.74
C ALA A 144 3.00 24.54 50.21
N ARG A 145 4.12 24.88 50.84
CA ARG A 145 5.00 25.96 50.39
C ARG A 145 6.21 25.36 49.69
N GLY A 146 6.29 25.54 48.38
CA GLY A 146 7.41 25.08 47.57
C GLY A 146 7.50 25.83 46.24
N PRO A 147 8.63 25.71 45.50
CA PRO A 147 8.84 26.42 44.24
C PRO A 147 7.75 26.12 43.19
N LEU A 148 7.21 24.90 43.20
CA LEU A 148 6.15 24.47 42.29
C LEU A 148 4.79 25.13 42.57
N LEU A 149 4.57 25.63 43.79
CA LEU A 149 3.32 26.26 44.22
C LEU A 149 3.47 27.77 44.46
N GLU A 150 4.58 28.38 44.06
CA GLU A 150 4.80 29.81 44.29
C GLU A 150 3.77 30.65 43.52
N GLY A 151 2.85 31.27 44.26
CA GLY A 151 1.75 32.08 43.72
C GLY A 151 0.54 31.27 43.25
N VAL A 152 0.57 29.94 43.42
CA VAL A 152 -0.57 29.05 43.17
C VAL A 152 -1.32 28.92 44.48
N ASP A 153 -2.55 29.42 44.54
CA ASP A 153 -3.38 29.34 45.75
C ASP A 153 -4.36 28.16 45.64
N ARG A 154 -4.90 27.90 44.44
CA ARG A 154 -5.88 26.83 44.20
C ARG A 154 -5.65 26.09 42.89
N ILE A 155 -5.89 24.79 42.91
CA ILE A 155 -5.73 23.90 41.76
C ILE A 155 -7.09 23.28 41.44
N SER A 156 -7.58 23.47 40.21
CA SER A 156 -8.80 22.80 39.73
C SER A 156 -8.43 21.47 39.11
N VAL A 157 -8.99 20.38 39.63
CA VAL A 157 -8.81 19.02 39.12
C VAL A 157 -10.15 18.37 38.84
N GLN A 158 -10.17 17.45 37.88
CA GLN A 158 -11.30 16.57 37.67
C GLN A 158 -11.16 15.36 38.60
N SER A 159 -11.34 14.15 38.09
CA SER A 159 -11.42 12.96 38.94
C SER A 159 -10.07 12.31 39.28
N GLY A 160 -8.97 12.63 38.61
CA GLY A 160 -7.71 11.89 38.78
C GLY A 160 -7.03 12.15 40.13
N ARG A 161 -6.60 11.10 40.83
CA ARG A 161 -5.76 11.17 42.06
C ARG A 161 -4.66 10.11 42.02
N LEU A 162 -3.52 10.42 42.62
CA LEU A 162 -2.42 9.50 42.85
C LEU A 162 -2.49 8.97 44.29
N LEU A 163 -2.40 7.66 44.45
CA LEU A 163 -2.12 7.03 45.73
C LEU A 163 -0.61 6.89 45.88
N ALA A 164 0.00 7.85 46.57
CA ALA A 164 1.43 7.96 46.80
C ALA A 164 1.89 7.09 47.98
N ASP A 165 1.51 5.81 48.00
CA ASP A 165 1.87 4.87 49.08
C ASP A 165 3.37 4.50 49.08
N ASP A 166 4.07 4.74 47.96
CA ASP A 166 5.51 4.58 47.85
C ASP A 166 6.24 5.76 48.53
N PRO A 167 7.14 5.53 49.49
CA PRO A 167 7.88 6.60 50.17
C PRO A 167 8.79 7.42 49.25
N ALA A 168 9.02 6.99 48.01
CA ALA A 168 9.73 7.77 47.01
C ALA A 168 8.94 9.01 46.53
N TRP A 169 7.61 9.01 46.65
CA TRP A 169 6.77 10.14 46.31
C TRP A 169 6.71 11.15 47.44
N VAL A 170 6.92 12.41 47.09
CA VAL A 170 6.65 13.57 47.93
C VAL A 170 5.38 14.22 47.41
N GLU A 171 4.29 14.11 48.18
CA GLU A 171 3.05 14.81 47.89
C GLU A 171 3.24 16.32 48.09
N ILE A 172 2.94 17.09 47.04
CA ILE A 172 3.01 18.55 47.02
C ILE A 172 1.63 19.17 47.22
N ALA A 173 0.60 18.59 46.62
CA ALA A 173 -0.79 18.99 46.82
C ALA A 173 -1.71 17.76 46.66
N GLY A 174 -2.79 17.70 47.42
CA GLY A 174 -3.73 16.59 47.41
C GLY A 174 -4.96 16.86 48.28
N ASP A 175 -5.91 15.93 48.23
CA ASP A 175 -7.12 15.91 49.05
C ASP A 175 -7.30 14.53 49.70
N ASP A 176 -8.44 14.32 50.37
CA ASP A 176 -8.75 13.07 51.06
C ASP A 176 -8.80 11.83 50.12
N ALA A 177 -8.91 12.04 48.80
CA ALA A 177 -8.92 10.97 47.80
C ALA A 177 -7.52 10.66 47.24
N GLY A 178 -6.52 11.50 47.51
CA GLY A 178 -5.11 11.27 47.18
C GLY A 178 -4.37 12.51 46.70
N ALA A 179 -3.12 12.30 46.29
CA ALA A 179 -2.26 13.36 45.77
C ALA A 179 -2.73 13.82 44.38
N ILE A 180 -2.76 15.14 44.18
CA ILE A 180 -2.99 15.80 42.89
C ILE A 180 -1.66 16.08 42.20
N LEU A 181 -0.68 16.55 42.96
CA LEU A 181 0.67 16.83 42.50
C LEU A 181 1.65 16.12 43.42
N ALA A 182 2.49 15.26 42.87
CA ALA A 182 3.56 14.60 43.59
C ALA A 182 4.86 14.63 42.79
N VAL A 183 5.97 14.56 43.50
CA VAL A 183 7.31 14.54 42.89
C VAL A 183 8.10 13.37 43.46
N ALA A 184 8.82 12.66 42.61
CA ALA A 184 9.78 11.64 43.01
C ALA A 184 11.14 11.91 42.38
N ALA A 185 12.20 11.81 43.18
CA ALA A 185 13.57 11.87 42.69
C ALA A 185 14.03 10.47 42.28
N VAL A 186 14.57 10.33 41.06
CA VAL A 186 15.09 9.06 40.54
C VAL A 186 16.55 9.24 40.16
N GLU A 187 17.45 8.84 41.05
CA GLU A 187 18.89 9.08 40.94
C GLU A 187 19.21 10.57 40.72
N SER A 188 19.65 10.95 39.52
CA SER A 188 19.94 12.35 39.18
C SER A 188 18.77 13.08 38.52
N GLY A 189 17.70 12.35 38.18
CA GLY A 189 16.51 12.87 37.52
C GLY A 189 15.33 13.07 38.45
N GLU A 190 14.24 13.54 37.85
CA GLU A 190 13.02 13.92 38.56
C GLU A 190 11.78 13.46 37.78
N VAL A 191 10.78 13.02 38.53
CA VAL A 191 9.46 12.63 38.03
C VAL A 191 8.45 13.54 38.70
N VAL A 192 7.73 14.31 37.91
CA VAL A 192 6.60 15.11 38.38
C VAL A 192 5.32 14.42 37.93
N TRP A 193 4.46 14.09 38.88
CA TRP A 193 3.16 13.48 38.62
C TRP A 193 2.05 14.49 38.88
N LEU A 194 1.27 14.79 37.85
CA LEU A 194 0.00 15.51 37.95
C LEU A 194 -1.13 14.51 37.70
N ALA A 195 -1.95 14.24 38.70
CA ALA A 195 -2.89 13.12 38.65
C ALA A 195 -3.97 13.24 37.58
N ASP A 196 -4.21 14.44 37.06
CA ASP A 196 -5.26 14.68 36.09
C ASP A 196 -4.74 15.48 34.89
N ALA A 197 -4.79 14.87 33.71
CA ALA A 197 -4.42 15.54 32.46
C ALA A 197 -5.36 16.70 32.12
N ALA A 198 -6.62 16.67 32.58
CA ALA A 198 -7.63 17.66 32.24
C ALA A 198 -7.23 19.07 32.69
N ALA A 199 -6.52 19.21 33.81
CA ALA A 199 -6.03 20.50 34.32
C ALA A 199 -5.12 21.23 33.31
N LEU A 200 -4.47 20.49 32.40
CA LEU A 200 -3.58 21.01 31.35
C LEU A 200 -4.30 21.29 30.02
N THR A 201 -5.56 20.88 29.88
CA THR A 201 -6.33 21.00 28.64
C THR A 201 -6.81 22.43 28.38
N ASN A 202 -7.06 22.76 27.11
CA ASN A 202 -7.58 24.05 26.69
C ASN A 202 -8.87 24.46 27.44
N ALA A 203 -9.69 23.49 27.86
CA ALA A 203 -10.95 23.69 28.58
C ALA A 203 -10.75 24.12 30.04
N HIS A 204 -9.74 23.57 30.74
CA HIS A 204 -9.59 23.75 32.19
C HIS A 204 -8.32 24.52 32.58
N LEU A 205 -7.46 24.89 31.63
CA LEU A 205 -6.23 25.65 31.92
C LEU A 205 -6.52 27.01 32.57
N SER A 206 -7.66 27.62 32.25
CA SER A 206 -8.08 28.90 32.84
C SER A 206 -8.82 28.76 34.17
N GLU A 207 -9.02 27.54 34.67
CA GLU A 207 -9.67 27.31 35.96
C GLU A 207 -8.66 27.45 37.11
N ALA A 208 -9.10 28.08 38.21
CA ALA A 208 -8.25 28.39 39.36
C ALA A 208 -6.88 28.95 38.93
N ASP A 209 -5.77 28.42 39.47
CA ASP A 209 -4.42 28.81 39.11
C ASP A 209 -3.71 27.77 38.21
N ASN A 210 -4.47 26.94 37.48
CA ASN A 210 -3.92 25.83 36.67
C ASN A 210 -2.87 26.29 35.64
N ALA A 211 -3.09 27.43 34.98
CA ALA A 211 -2.11 28.01 34.07
C ALA A 211 -0.78 28.31 34.78
N LEU A 212 -0.84 28.96 35.94
CA LEU A 212 0.36 29.29 36.71
C LEU A 212 1.04 28.03 37.23
N LEU A 213 0.28 27.05 37.73
CA LEU A 213 0.81 25.75 38.12
C LEU A 213 1.55 25.07 36.97
N ALA A 214 0.95 25.03 35.78
CA ALA A 214 1.59 24.46 34.61
C ALA A 214 2.90 25.19 34.27
N LEU A 215 2.92 26.53 34.35
CA LEU A 215 4.16 27.29 34.20
C LEU A 215 5.20 26.88 35.23
N ARG A 216 4.83 26.70 36.51
CA ARG A 216 5.78 26.29 37.56
C ARG A 216 6.34 24.88 37.35
N ILE A 217 5.53 23.95 36.88
CA ILE A 217 5.95 22.58 36.55
C ILE A 217 6.93 22.57 35.38
N PHE A 218 6.64 23.33 34.32
CA PHE A 218 7.40 23.27 33.06
C PHE A 218 8.56 24.28 32.97
N ALA A 219 8.58 25.34 33.78
CA ALA A 219 9.64 26.35 33.76
C ALA A 219 10.88 25.95 34.57
N SER A 220 11.44 24.78 34.30
CA SER A 220 12.67 24.28 34.95
C SER A 220 13.98 24.89 34.40
N GLY A 221 13.88 25.77 33.40
CA GLY A 221 15.03 26.34 32.68
C GLY A 221 15.66 25.40 31.64
N GLN A 222 15.08 24.21 31.43
CA GLN A 222 15.45 23.29 30.36
C GLN A 222 14.37 23.24 29.28
N PRO A 223 14.70 22.74 28.07
CA PRO A 223 13.69 22.51 27.04
C PRO A 223 12.67 21.45 27.49
N VAL A 224 11.40 21.70 27.17
CA VAL A 224 10.29 20.79 27.48
C VAL A 224 9.79 20.15 26.19
N TRP A 225 9.76 18.83 26.17
CA TRP A 225 9.40 18.01 25.02
C TRP A 225 8.05 17.35 25.25
N PHE A 226 7.01 17.78 24.54
CA PHE A 226 5.69 17.16 24.63
C PHE A 226 5.64 15.89 23.79
N ASP A 227 5.31 14.76 24.39
CA ASP A 227 5.20 13.48 23.69
C ASP A 227 3.99 13.46 22.75
N GLU A 228 4.29 13.67 21.47
CA GLU A 228 3.32 13.61 20.38
C GLU A 228 3.44 12.29 19.61
N TYR A 229 4.51 11.53 19.84
CA TYR A 229 4.73 10.24 19.19
C TYR A 229 3.69 9.22 19.68
N HIS A 230 3.55 9.05 21.00
CA HIS A 230 2.60 8.09 21.57
C HIS A 230 1.14 8.56 21.44
N GLN A 231 0.93 9.85 21.17
CA GLN A 231 -0.37 10.41 20.80
C GLN A 231 -0.75 10.20 19.32
N GLY A 232 0.11 9.53 18.54
CA GLY A 232 -0.15 9.18 17.14
C GLY A 232 0.30 10.25 16.13
N PHE A 233 0.96 11.32 16.57
CA PHE A 233 1.51 12.39 15.71
C PHE A 233 2.99 12.15 15.37
N ALA A 234 3.36 10.90 15.09
CA ALA A 234 4.73 10.52 14.74
C ALA A 234 5.23 11.15 13.41
N ARG A 235 6.48 11.62 13.40
CA ARG A 235 7.19 12.08 12.19
C ARG A 235 8.11 10.96 11.69
N GLY A 236 7.67 10.26 10.67
CA GLY A 236 8.42 9.16 10.07
C GLY A 236 7.47 8.09 9.52
N GLY A 237 8.03 6.97 9.08
CA GLY A 237 7.27 5.79 8.67
C GLY A 237 6.67 5.81 7.27
N SER A 238 6.43 4.61 6.74
CA SER A 238 5.80 4.40 5.44
C SER A 238 4.36 4.93 5.43
N ALA A 239 3.80 5.23 4.25
CA ALA A 239 2.39 5.63 4.14
C ALA A 239 1.43 4.59 4.74
N PHE A 240 1.87 3.33 4.86
CA PHE A 240 1.12 2.24 5.47
C PHE A 240 1.14 2.29 7.01
N GLU A 241 2.27 2.62 7.63
CA GLU A 241 2.38 2.77 9.09
C GLU A 241 1.50 3.90 9.63
N ARG A 242 1.36 4.98 8.86
CA ARG A 242 0.53 6.15 9.23
C ARG A 242 -0.97 5.90 9.23
N LEU A 243 -1.43 4.79 8.67
CA LEU A 243 -2.86 4.46 8.60
C LEU A 243 -3.41 3.89 9.92
N GLY A 244 -2.54 3.63 10.90
CA GLY A 244 -2.89 2.93 12.14
C GLY A 244 -3.33 1.48 11.88
N PRO A 245 -3.54 0.65 12.93
CA PRO A 245 -3.88 -0.77 12.77
C PRO A 245 -5.13 -1.02 11.91
N SER A 246 -6.14 -0.15 12.04
CA SER A 246 -7.40 -0.24 11.28
C SER A 246 -7.24 0.12 9.80
N GLY A 247 -6.51 1.19 9.48
CA GLY A 247 -6.26 1.55 8.09
C GLY A 247 -5.29 0.59 7.39
N GLN A 248 -4.34 0.00 8.13
CA GLN A 248 -3.50 -1.10 7.64
C GLN A 248 -4.34 -2.33 7.26
N ALA A 249 -5.24 -2.75 8.14
CA ALA A 249 -6.16 -3.85 7.87
C ALA A 249 -7.08 -3.56 6.67
N ALA A 250 -7.55 -2.32 6.51
CA ALA A 250 -8.34 -1.91 5.34
C ALA A 250 -7.56 -2.08 4.03
N VAL A 251 -6.29 -1.65 4.00
CA VAL A 251 -5.42 -1.80 2.82
C VAL A 251 -5.14 -3.27 2.53
N LEU A 252 -4.90 -4.09 3.55
CA LEU A 252 -4.69 -5.54 3.38
C LEU A 252 -5.95 -6.23 2.85
N LEU A 253 -7.14 -5.88 3.34
CA LEU A 253 -8.41 -6.39 2.82
C LEU A 253 -8.64 -5.99 1.37
N ALA A 254 -8.34 -4.73 1.01
CA ALA A 254 -8.41 -4.27 -0.37
C ALA A 254 -7.44 -5.04 -1.28
N ALA A 255 -6.19 -5.23 -0.84
CA ALA A 255 -5.18 -6.00 -1.56
C ALA A 255 -5.59 -7.47 -1.73
N ALA A 256 -6.13 -8.10 -0.69
CA ALA A 256 -6.68 -9.45 -0.75
C ALA A 256 -7.86 -9.55 -1.73
N GLY A 257 -8.75 -8.56 -1.74
CA GLY A 257 -9.84 -8.47 -2.71
C GLY A 257 -9.34 -8.39 -4.16
N VAL A 258 -8.34 -7.54 -4.42
CA VAL A 258 -7.69 -7.44 -5.74
C VAL A 258 -7.02 -8.76 -6.11
N ALA A 259 -6.29 -9.40 -5.19
CA ALA A 259 -5.65 -10.68 -5.42
C ALA A 259 -6.66 -11.78 -5.77
N LEU A 260 -7.79 -11.86 -5.06
CA LEU A 260 -8.90 -12.77 -5.37
C LEU A 260 -9.50 -12.50 -6.76
N LEU A 261 -9.64 -11.23 -7.14
CA LEU A 261 -10.13 -10.83 -8.45
C LEU A 261 -9.15 -11.24 -9.57
N LEU A 262 -7.85 -11.06 -9.34
CA LEU A 262 -6.79 -11.52 -10.24
C LEU A 262 -6.76 -13.05 -10.34
N LEU A 263 -6.89 -13.77 -9.23
CA LEU A 263 -6.96 -15.24 -9.21
C LEU A 263 -8.21 -15.75 -9.94
N ALA A 264 -9.36 -15.12 -9.73
CA ALA A 264 -10.60 -15.44 -10.44
C ALA A 264 -10.45 -15.21 -11.96
N ARG A 265 -9.71 -14.17 -12.37
CA ARG A 265 -9.39 -13.89 -13.78
C ARG A 265 -8.31 -14.83 -14.34
N SER A 266 -7.40 -15.32 -13.50
CA SER A 266 -6.30 -16.20 -13.90
C SER A 266 -6.75 -17.64 -14.16
N ARG A 267 -7.91 -18.05 -13.63
CA ARG A 267 -8.54 -19.33 -13.99
C ARG A 267 -9.29 -19.15 -15.31
N ARG A 268 -8.58 -19.34 -16.42
CA ARG A 268 -9.12 -19.38 -17.78
C ARG A 268 -10.27 -20.39 -17.87
N THR A 269 -11.51 -19.93 -17.70
CA THR A 269 -12.73 -20.70 -17.95
C THR A 269 -13.06 -20.59 -19.43
N GLY A 270 -12.41 -21.43 -20.23
CA GLY A 270 -12.79 -21.63 -21.62
C GLY A 270 -12.14 -22.91 -22.14
N PRO A 271 -12.90 -23.88 -22.67
CA PRO A 271 -12.30 -24.97 -23.41
C PRO A 271 -11.41 -24.38 -24.51
N PRO A 272 -10.22 -24.95 -24.78
CA PRO A 272 -9.40 -24.50 -25.89
C PRO A 272 -10.27 -24.51 -27.15
N VAL A 273 -10.43 -23.34 -27.78
CA VAL A 273 -11.06 -23.26 -29.10
C VAL A 273 -10.21 -24.15 -30.00
N PRO A 274 -10.74 -25.27 -30.54
CA PRO A 274 -9.96 -26.09 -31.44
C PRO A 274 -9.54 -25.19 -32.60
N ALA A 275 -8.26 -25.23 -32.97
CA ALA A 275 -7.80 -24.54 -34.16
C ALA A 275 -8.69 -24.98 -35.33
N TYR A 276 -9.21 -24.02 -36.09
CA TYR A 276 -9.93 -24.34 -37.31
C TYR A 276 -8.96 -25.08 -38.24
N GLU A 277 -9.14 -26.39 -38.39
CA GLU A 277 -8.46 -27.13 -39.45
C GLU A 277 -9.00 -26.59 -40.78
N GLU A 278 -8.15 -25.86 -41.53
CA GLU A 278 -8.45 -25.55 -42.91
C GLU A 278 -8.71 -26.86 -43.65
N PRO A 279 -9.86 -27.04 -44.33
CA PRO A 279 -10.09 -28.23 -45.13
C PRO A 279 -9.07 -28.28 -46.27
N GLN A 280 -8.06 -29.15 -46.18
CA GLN A 280 -7.11 -29.42 -47.26
C GLN A 280 -7.79 -29.96 -48.54
N ALA A 281 -9.08 -30.29 -48.47
CA ALA A 281 -9.88 -30.91 -49.54
C ALA A 281 -10.51 -29.93 -50.57
N ARG A 282 -9.88 -28.80 -50.90
CA ARG A 282 -10.38 -27.90 -52.00
C ARG A 282 -9.43 -27.71 -53.19
N ARG A 283 -8.18 -28.18 -53.12
CA ARG A 283 -7.25 -28.04 -54.26
C ARG A 283 -7.49 -29.08 -55.36
N LEU A 284 -7.80 -30.33 -54.99
CA LEU A 284 -8.02 -31.41 -55.97
C LEU A 284 -9.29 -31.20 -56.79
N ALA A 285 -10.42 -30.86 -56.16
CA ALA A 285 -11.68 -30.59 -56.87
C ALA A 285 -11.58 -29.39 -57.85
N TYR A 286 -10.78 -28.38 -57.50
CA TYR A 286 -10.49 -27.27 -58.41
C TYR A 286 -9.61 -27.71 -59.58
N ILE A 287 -8.55 -28.50 -59.33
CA ILE A 287 -7.67 -29.02 -60.39
C ILE A 287 -8.45 -29.96 -61.32
N GLU A 288 -9.32 -30.80 -60.80
CA GLU A 288 -10.17 -31.71 -61.58
C GLU A 288 -11.15 -30.95 -62.48
N SER A 289 -11.83 -29.93 -61.93
CA SER A 289 -12.76 -29.11 -62.72
C SER A 289 -12.05 -28.28 -63.80
N LEU A 290 -10.87 -27.71 -63.48
CA LEU A 290 -10.04 -27.01 -64.46
C LEU A 290 -9.51 -27.96 -65.54
N ALA A 291 -9.02 -29.14 -65.17
CA ALA A 291 -8.54 -30.14 -66.13
C ALA A 291 -9.66 -30.65 -67.05
N ALA A 292 -10.87 -30.83 -66.52
CA ALA A 292 -12.05 -31.19 -67.31
C ALA A 292 -12.44 -30.07 -68.30
N LEU A 293 -12.37 -28.81 -67.89
CA LEU A 293 -12.63 -27.65 -68.76
C LEU A 293 -11.64 -27.60 -69.94
N TYR A 294 -10.34 -27.73 -69.67
CA TYR A 294 -9.30 -27.72 -70.71
C TYR A 294 -9.45 -28.88 -71.70
N ARG A 295 -9.76 -30.09 -71.22
CA ARG A 295 -10.04 -31.25 -72.09
C ARG A 295 -11.26 -31.01 -72.99
N ARG A 296 -12.36 -30.51 -72.42
CA ARG A 296 -13.59 -30.23 -73.19
C ARG A 296 -13.41 -29.14 -74.23
N ALA A 297 -12.58 -28.15 -73.94
CA ALA A 297 -12.26 -27.06 -74.87
C ALA A 297 -11.21 -27.46 -75.94
N GLY A 298 -10.58 -28.63 -75.84
CA GLY A 298 -9.48 -29.02 -76.73
C GLY A 298 -8.22 -28.15 -76.57
N ALA A 299 -8.10 -27.44 -75.44
CA ALA A 299 -7.10 -26.38 -75.19
C ALA A 299 -5.71 -26.92 -74.81
N HIS A 300 -5.24 -27.94 -75.54
CA HIS A 300 -3.95 -28.61 -75.28
C HIS A 300 -2.77 -27.65 -75.50
N ARG A 301 -2.88 -26.76 -76.50
CA ARG A 301 -1.84 -25.79 -76.84
C ARG A 301 -1.67 -24.75 -75.73
N GLU A 302 -2.76 -24.22 -75.21
CA GLU A 302 -2.79 -23.23 -74.13
C GLU A 302 -2.29 -23.85 -72.82
N ALA A 303 -2.68 -25.09 -72.54
CA ALA A 303 -2.16 -25.83 -71.40
C ALA A 303 -0.65 -26.05 -71.50
N LEU A 304 -0.15 -26.49 -72.66
CA LEU A 304 1.30 -26.73 -72.85
C LEU A 304 2.10 -25.43 -72.76
N ALA A 305 1.62 -24.33 -73.36
CA ALA A 305 2.25 -23.02 -73.27
C ALA A 305 2.37 -22.57 -71.80
N THR A 306 1.32 -22.77 -71.01
CA THR A 306 1.31 -22.43 -69.58
C THR A 306 2.35 -23.26 -68.80
N ILE A 307 2.44 -24.56 -69.08
CA ILE A 307 3.39 -25.49 -68.44
C ILE A 307 4.84 -25.12 -68.82
N ARG A 308 5.09 -24.90 -70.12
CA ARG A 308 6.36 -24.44 -70.70
C ARG A 308 6.85 -23.15 -70.06
N ASP A 309 5.99 -22.14 -69.95
CA ASP A 309 6.32 -20.87 -69.29
C ASP A 309 6.58 -21.05 -67.80
N GLY A 310 5.93 -22.02 -67.17
CA GLY A 310 6.24 -22.45 -65.81
C GLY A 310 7.70 -22.88 -65.64
N LEU A 311 8.21 -23.74 -66.53
CA LEU A 311 9.61 -24.19 -66.53
C LEU A 311 10.58 -23.04 -66.83
N SER A 312 10.30 -22.22 -67.85
CA SER A 312 11.14 -21.06 -68.19
C SER A 312 11.28 -20.09 -67.00
N ARG A 313 10.17 -19.80 -66.30
CA ARG A 313 10.18 -18.98 -65.09
C ARG A 313 10.94 -19.67 -63.94
N ALA A 314 10.85 -20.99 -63.78
CA ALA A 314 11.60 -21.71 -62.74
C ALA A 314 13.12 -21.63 -62.97
N LEU A 315 13.55 -21.82 -64.23
CA LEU A 315 14.94 -21.66 -64.64
C LEU A 315 15.44 -20.23 -64.40
N ALA A 316 14.64 -19.22 -64.80
CA ALA A 316 14.97 -17.81 -64.58
C ALA A 316 15.10 -17.48 -63.09
N ARG A 317 14.18 -17.96 -62.24
CA ARG A 317 14.21 -17.73 -60.80
C ARG A 317 15.45 -18.34 -60.14
N ARG A 318 15.87 -19.53 -60.54
CA ARG A 318 16.99 -20.24 -59.88
C ARG A 318 18.37 -19.85 -60.44
N TYR A 319 18.46 -19.58 -61.74
CA TYR A 319 19.73 -19.38 -62.45
C TYR A 319 19.89 -17.96 -63.05
N GLY A 320 18.97 -17.05 -62.74
CA GLY A 320 19.00 -15.64 -63.19
C GLY A 320 18.52 -15.43 -64.62
N SER A 321 18.56 -16.45 -65.48
CA SER A 321 17.94 -16.41 -66.81
C SER A 321 17.61 -17.83 -67.31
N PRO A 322 16.63 -18.01 -68.22
CA PRO A 322 16.36 -19.31 -68.84
C PRO A 322 17.58 -19.88 -69.56
N VAL A 323 18.36 -19.04 -70.26
CA VAL A 323 19.57 -19.45 -71.00
C VAL A 323 20.65 -19.97 -70.07
N ALA A 324 20.86 -19.33 -68.92
CA ALA A 324 21.80 -19.83 -67.90
C ALA A 324 21.31 -21.16 -67.30
N GLY A 325 20.00 -21.28 -67.05
CA GLY A 325 19.40 -22.50 -66.53
C GLY A 325 19.52 -23.70 -67.49
N ILE A 326 19.29 -23.50 -68.79
CA ILE A 326 19.43 -24.54 -69.81
C ILE A 326 20.87 -25.05 -69.90
N ARG A 327 21.88 -24.17 -69.78
CA ARG A 327 23.30 -24.59 -69.73
C ARG A 327 23.62 -25.51 -68.55
N ARG A 328 22.90 -25.36 -67.42
CA ARG A 328 23.07 -26.18 -66.22
C ARG A 328 22.26 -27.47 -66.28
N HIS A 329 21.10 -27.43 -66.96
CA HIS A 329 20.16 -28.53 -67.11
C HIS A 329 19.81 -28.75 -68.58
N PRO A 330 20.65 -29.48 -69.34
CA PRO A 330 20.42 -29.73 -70.77
C PRO A 330 19.05 -30.37 -71.05
N ALA A 331 18.59 -31.28 -70.19
CA ALA A 331 17.28 -31.91 -70.28
C ALA A 331 16.11 -30.90 -70.20
N ALA A 332 16.27 -29.79 -69.48
CA ALA A 332 15.28 -28.72 -69.47
C ALA A 332 15.26 -27.94 -70.80
N GLY A 333 16.40 -27.82 -71.45
CA GLY A 333 16.50 -27.27 -72.81
C GLY A 333 15.79 -28.15 -73.84
N GLU A 334 16.02 -29.46 -73.78
CA GLU A 334 15.34 -30.44 -74.66
C GLU A 334 13.83 -30.43 -74.46
N ALA A 335 13.37 -30.41 -73.20
CA ALA A 335 11.94 -30.34 -72.87
C ALA A 335 11.28 -29.03 -73.38
N LEU A 336 11.96 -27.89 -73.26
CA LEU A 336 11.49 -26.61 -73.79
C LEU A 336 11.46 -26.62 -75.32
N ALA A 337 12.50 -27.16 -75.98
CA ALA A 337 12.56 -27.26 -77.43
C ALA A 337 11.43 -28.14 -77.98
N ARG A 338 11.16 -29.28 -77.34
CA ARG A 338 10.06 -30.16 -77.72
C ARG A 338 8.69 -29.50 -77.53
N ALA A 339 8.51 -28.75 -76.44
CA ALA A 339 7.28 -27.99 -76.23
C ALA A 339 7.11 -26.88 -77.29
N ASP A 340 8.17 -26.13 -77.58
CA ASP A 340 8.14 -25.04 -78.56
C ASP A 340 7.86 -25.57 -79.99
N GLU A 341 8.39 -26.75 -80.34
CA GLU A 341 8.09 -27.44 -81.61
C GLU A 341 6.59 -27.79 -81.75
N LEU A 342 5.98 -28.33 -80.70
CA LEU A 342 4.56 -28.69 -80.69
C LEU A 342 3.66 -27.45 -80.65
N LEU A 343 4.08 -26.37 -79.97
CA LEU A 343 3.35 -25.10 -79.91
C LEU A 343 3.37 -24.33 -81.25
N ALA A 344 4.35 -24.59 -82.10
CA ALA A 344 4.42 -24.04 -83.46
C ALA A 344 3.42 -24.69 -84.43
N ARG A 345 2.85 -25.86 -84.07
CA ARG A 345 1.83 -26.55 -84.86
C ARG A 345 0.44 -26.01 -84.49
N ASP A 346 -0.47 -25.99 -85.48
CA ASP A 346 -1.85 -25.52 -85.30
C ASP A 346 -2.73 -26.54 -84.53
N ARG A 347 -2.36 -27.82 -84.59
CA ARG A 347 -3.04 -28.91 -83.87
C ARG A 347 -2.03 -29.81 -83.18
N MET A 348 -2.42 -30.34 -82.03
CA MET A 348 -1.65 -31.27 -81.21
C MET A 348 -2.57 -32.37 -80.71
N THR A 349 -2.12 -33.62 -80.80
CA THR A 349 -2.85 -34.76 -80.25
C THR A 349 -2.73 -34.81 -78.72
N GLU A 350 -3.66 -35.50 -78.06
CA GLU A 350 -3.62 -35.64 -76.60
C GLU A 350 -2.36 -36.39 -76.12
N ASP A 351 -1.88 -37.36 -76.91
CA ASP A 351 -0.68 -38.12 -76.58
C ASP A 351 0.59 -37.26 -76.72
N GLU A 352 0.72 -36.48 -77.80
CA GLU A 352 1.82 -35.51 -77.96
C GLU A 352 1.82 -34.48 -76.82
N PHE A 353 0.64 -33.98 -76.42
CA PHE A 353 0.50 -33.09 -75.28
C PHE A 353 0.97 -33.74 -73.98
N ARG A 354 0.49 -34.95 -73.67
CA ARG A 354 0.82 -35.66 -72.42
C ARG A 354 2.31 -35.96 -72.34
N GLU A 355 2.92 -36.37 -73.44
CA GLU A 355 4.36 -36.64 -73.52
C GLU A 355 5.17 -35.36 -73.23
N ALA A 356 4.91 -34.28 -73.97
CA ALA A 356 5.64 -33.02 -73.82
C ALA A 356 5.40 -32.38 -72.43
N ALA A 357 4.17 -32.40 -71.93
CA ALA A 357 3.85 -31.89 -70.59
C ALA A 357 4.59 -32.68 -69.50
N ARG A 358 4.72 -34.01 -69.63
CA ARG A 358 5.49 -34.84 -68.69
C ARG A 358 6.97 -34.48 -68.70
N LEU A 359 7.57 -34.33 -69.87
CA LEU A 359 8.98 -33.93 -70.01
C LEU A 359 9.23 -32.57 -69.34
N VAL A 360 8.38 -31.57 -69.59
CA VAL A 360 8.51 -30.23 -69.01
C VAL A 360 8.32 -30.26 -67.48
N VAL A 361 7.34 -31.01 -66.97
CA VAL A 361 7.10 -31.13 -65.52
C VAL A 361 8.24 -31.87 -64.82
N GLN A 362 8.78 -32.92 -65.42
CA GLN A 362 9.91 -33.66 -64.87
C GLN A 362 11.16 -32.79 -64.81
N ALA A 363 11.52 -32.13 -65.92
CA ALA A 363 12.63 -31.19 -65.97
C ALA A 363 12.46 -30.06 -64.94
N ARG A 364 11.23 -29.55 -64.76
CA ARG A 364 10.95 -28.53 -63.74
C ARG A 364 11.21 -29.03 -62.31
N ARG A 365 10.84 -30.28 -62.00
CA ARG A 365 11.11 -30.86 -60.67
C ARG A 365 12.60 -31.01 -60.40
N GLU A 366 13.39 -31.37 -61.41
CA GLU A 366 14.85 -31.43 -61.31
C GLU A 366 15.46 -30.02 -61.12
N VAL A 367 14.90 -29.02 -61.79
CA VAL A 367 15.28 -27.61 -61.62
C VAL A 367 14.85 -27.02 -60.28
N GLU A 368 13.83 -27.55 -59.60
CA GLU A 368 13.37 -27.06 -58.30
C GLU A 368 13.94 -27.83 -57.09
N ARG A 369 14.54 -29.01 -57.31
CA ARG A 369 15.35 -29.75 -56.33
C ARG A 369 16.74 -29.15 -56.22
#